data_AF-A0A934YXK6-F1
#
_entry.id   AF-A0A934YXK6-F1
#
_cell.length_a   1.000
_cell.length_b   1.000
_cell.length_c   1.000
_cell.angle_alpha   90.00
_cell.angle_beta   90.00
_cell.angle_gamma   90.00
#
_symmetry.space_group_name_H-M   'P 1'
#
loop_
_entity.id
_entity.type
_entity.pdbx_description
1 polymer ?
#
loop_
_entity_poly.entity_id
_entity_poly.type
_entity_poly.pdbx_seq_one_letter_code
_entity_poly.pdbx_strand_id
1 'polypeptide(L)'
;MCVRTGDTLQVNDGGIHRTTIITPDRAIARIVPGRRTGELKGCLDTKWTITTELFPKGDGWTQWVHVRGVADDGVPRVDFGDFPLRGMGVAMRTGALAGHGSRLALGSGIEPSVEVHDTTGRLVQLIRLDEKPASITAAEMEAGVGMTQGANLKTGASFKVPTPKGAPMTWPAYGELRYDPLGRLWMEDYTKQLGTGWWTVFAASGESLGRMQLPKSAKGTPPLVVGFTRDAVLVRRLDDDGAPHVTAYRLIPVNR
;
A
#
# COMPACT_ATOMS: atom_id res chain seq x y z
N MET A 1 -6.36 -9.84 -4.94
CA MET A 1 -7.09 -10.56 -6.01
C MET A 1 -7.92 -9.53 -6.75
N CYS A 2 -7.84 -9.50 -8.08
CA CYS A 2 -8.53 -8.52 -8.89
C CYS A 2 -9.31 -9.22 -10.01
N VAL A 3 -10.55 -8.78 -10.30
CA VAL A 3 -11.32 -9.21 -11.46
C VAL A 3 -11.23 -8.10 -12.51
N ARG A 4 -10.64 -8.41 -13.67
CA ARG A 4 -10.50 -7.49 -14.81
C ARG A 4 -11.75 -7.55 -15.69
N THR A 5 -11.93 -6.55 -16.54
CA THR A 5 -12.98 -6.50 -17.56
C THR A 5 -12.95 -7.78 -18.41
N GLY A 6 -14.05 -8.55 -18.43
CA GLY A 6 -14.12 -9.86 -19.09
C GLY A 6 -13.85 -11.05 -18.18
N ASP A 7 -14.26 -10.98 -16.90
CA ASP A 7 -14.27 -12.06 -15.91
C ASP A 7 -12.91 -12.76 -15.68
N THR A 8 -11.82 -12.05 -15.96
CA THR A 8 -10.47 -12.58 -15.81
C THR A 8 -9.93 -12.27 -14.41
N LEU A 9 -9.53 -13.29 -13.69
CA LEU A 9 -8.98 -13.18 -12.34
C LEU A 9 -7.46 -13.00 -12.38
N GLN A 10 -6.98 -11.90 -11.80
CA GLN A 10 -5.57 -11.68 -11.53
C GLN A 10 -5.24 -12.08 -10.09
N VAL A 11 -4.37 -13.08 -9.95
CA VAL A 11 -3.86 -13.61 -8.70
C VAL A 11 -2.38 -13.27 -8.59
N ASN A 12 -2.00 -12.48 -7.59
CA ASN A 12 -0.60 -12.22 -7.26
C ASN A 12 -0.18 -13.21 -6.18
N ASP A 13 0.74 -14.11 -6.53
CA ASP A 13 1.41 -15.00 -5.61
C ASP A 13 2.62 -14.27 -5.03
N GLY A 14 2.46 -13.75 -3.81
CA GLY A 14 3.51 -12.99 -3.12
C GLY A 14 4.76 -13.82 -2.79
N GLY A 15 4.64 -15.15 -2.67
CA GLY A 15 5.75 -16.02 -2.26
C GLY A 15 6.72 -16.31 -3.40
N ILE A 16 6.20 -16.63 -4.58
CA ILE A 16 7.00 -16.88 -5.80
C ILE A 16 7.06 -15.67 -6.74
N HIS A 17 6.53 -14.52 -6.30
CA HIS A 17 6.53 -13.26 -7.04
C HIS A 17 5.91 -13.36 -8.44
N ARG A 18 4.82 -14.12 -8.56
CA ARG A 18 4.18 -14.42 -9.84
C ARG A 18 2.81 -13.77 -9.92
N THR A 19 2.46 -13.21 -11.06
CA THR A 19 1.08 -12.86 -11.35
C THR A 19 0.49 -13.89 -12.30
N THR A 20 -0.59 -14.55 -11.87
CA THR A 20 -1.35 -15.50 -12.69
C THR A 20 -2.64 -14.85 -13.14
N ILE A 21 -2.91 -14.92 -14.44
CA ILE A 21 -4.14 -14.46 -15.08
C ILE A 21 -4.97 -15.71 -15.39
N ILE A 22 -6.16 -15.79 -14.82
CA ILE A 22 -7.07 -16.94 -14.92
C ILE A 22 -8.34 -16.46 -15.63
N THR A 23 -8.74 -17.15 -16.70
CA THR A 23 -9.92 -16.82 -17.50
C THR A 23 -11.23 -17.29 -16.85
N PRO A 24 -12.40 -16.88 -17.39
CA PRO A 24 -13.70 -17.20 -16.79
C PRO A 24 -14.00 -18.71 -16.76
N ASP A 25 -13.44 -19.46 -17.71
CA ASP A 25 -13.47 -20.92 -17.79
C ASP A 25 -12.50 -21.62 -16.81
N ARG A 26 -11.85 -20.84 -15.92
CA ARG A 26 -10.86 -21.27 -14.93
C ARG A 26 -9.55 -21.78 -15.51
N ALA A 27 -9.29 -21.56 -16.80
CA ALA A 27 -7.99 -21.87 -17.39
C ALA A 27 -6.94 -20.82 -16.97
N ILE A 28 -5.69 -21.26 -16.81
CA ILE A 28 -4.57 -20.32 -16.66
C ILE A 28 -4.27 -19.77 -18.05
N ALA A 29 -4.70 -18.54 -18.31
CA ALA A 29 -4.39 -17.87 -19.56
C ALA A 29 -2.92 -17.43 -19.61
N ARG A 30 -2.38 -16.98 -18.47
CA ARG A 30 -0.99 -16.51 -18.41
C ARG A 30 -0.38 -16.61 -17.03
N ILE A 31 0.92 -16.86 -17.04
CA ILE A 31 1.83 -16.61 -15.92
C ILE A 31 2.74 -15.47 -16.34
N VAL A 32 2.65 -14.33 -15.65
CA VAL A 32 3.64 -13.26 -15.75
C VAL A 32 4.68 -13.52 -14.66
N PRO A 33 5.87 -14.03 -15.01
CA PRO A 33 6.96 -14.14 -14.04
C PRO A 33 7.34 -12.73 -13.61
N GLY A 34 7.14 -12.43 -12.33
CA GLY A 34 7.48 -11.12 -11.76
C GLY A 34 8.83 -11.17 -11.06
N ARG A 35 9.66 -10.16 -11.29
CA ARG A 35 10.73 -9.77 -10.37
C ARG A 35 10.10 -8.94 -9.25
N ARG A 36 9.43 -9.59 -8.28
CA ARG A 36 8.65 -8.97 -7.19
C ARG A 36 7.59 -7.99 -7.68
N THR A 37 6.35 -8.46 -7.83
CA THR A 37 5.20 -7.54 -7.91
C THR A 37 4.95 -6.92 -6.54
N GLY A 38 5.13 -5.61 -6.40
CA GLY A 38 4.50 -4.82 -5.36
C GLY A 38 3.02 -5.15 -5.37
N GLU A 39 2.45 -5.34 -4.19
CA GLU A 39 1.08 -5.81 -4.06
C GLU A 39 0.12 -4.69 -4.48
N LEU A 40 -0.17 -4.59 -5.79
CA LEU A 40 -1.19 -3.68 -6.29
C LEU A 40 -2.51 -3.96 -5.56
N LYS A 41 -3.02 -2.95 -4.87
CA LYS A 41 -4.32 -3.00 -4.22
C LYS A 41 -5.39 -2.47 -5.17
N GLY A 42 -6.26 -3.37 -5.65
CA GLY A 42 -7.38 -3.02 -6.53
C GLY A 42 -7.20 -3.48 -7.97
N CYS A 43 -7.92 -2.84 -8.89
CA CYS A 43 -8.10 -3.24 -10.29
C CYS A 43 -7.99 -2.06 -11.25
N LEU A 44 -7.38 -2.27 -12.41
CA LEU A 44 -7.35 -1.29 -13.49
C LEU A 44 -8.16 -1.80 -14.68
N ASP A 45 -8.91 -0.91 -15.32
CA ASP A 45 -9.66 -1.14 -16.56
C ASP A 45 -8.74 -1.05 -17.77
N THR A 46 -7.68 -1.85 -17.78
CA THR A 46 -6.66 -1.85 -18.82
C THR A 46 -6.41 -3.25 -19.33
N LYS A 47 -5.91 -3.35 -20.57
CA LYS A 47 -5.42 -4.60 -21.17
C LYS A 47 -3.96 -4.91 -20.81
N TRP A 48 -3.41 -4.23 -19.81
CA TRP A 48 -2.06 -4.45 -19.31
C TRP A 48 -2.06 -4.64 -17.79
N THR A 49 -1.04 -5.33 -17.27
CA THR A 49 -0.88 -5.62 -15.84
C THR A 49 0.20 -4.72 -15.26
N ILE A 50 0.02 -4.20 -14.04
CA ILE A 50 1.12 -3.52 -13.34
C ILE A 50 2.18 -4.54 -12.98
N THR A 51 3.40 -4.27 -13.41
CA THR A 51 4.61 -4.95 -12.94
C THR A 51 5.48 -3.94 -12.22
N THR A 52 6.16 -4.39 -11.19
CA THR A 52 7.22 -3.63 -10.55
C THR A 52 8.51 -4.41 -10.72
N GLU A 53 9.59 -3.73 -11.09
CA GLU A 53 10.92 -4.32 -11.14
C GLU A 53 11.79 -3.68 -10.07
N LEU A 54 12.31 -4.49 -9.16
CA LEU A 54 13.33 -4.02 -8.22
C LEU A 54 14.60 -3.64 -8.96
N PHE A 55 15.16 -2.50 -8.61
CA PHE A 55 16.46 -2.10 -9.10
C PHE A 55 17.24 -1.34 -8.02
N PRO A 56 18.58 -1.47 -8.00
CA PRO A 56 19.39 -0.71 -7.06
C PRO A 56 19.40 0.76 -7.47
N LYS A 57 18.91 1.64 -6.59
CA LYS A 57 19.01 3.09 -6.76
C LYS A 57 19.35 3.73 -5.43
N GLY A 58 20.37 4.58 -5.44
CA GLY A 58 20.75 5.38 -4.28
C GLY A 58 21.27 4.55 -3.10
N ASP A 59 21.03 5.10 -1.91
CA ASP A 59 21.60 4.85 -0.57
C ASP A 59 21.87 3.40 -0.09
N GLY A 60 21.50 2.38 -0.85
CA GLY A 60 21.68 0.96 -0.50
C GLY A 60 20.62 0.41 0.46
N TRP A 61 19.64 1.23 0.88
CA TRP A 61 18.67 0.90 1.93
C TRP A 61 17.23 1.01 1.47
N THR A 62 16.95 1.94 0.57
CA THR A 62 15.65 2.06 -0.07
C THR A 62 15.61 1.08 -1.23
N GLN A 63 14.71 0.08 -1.15
CA GLN A 63 14.39 -0.73 -2.32
C GLN A 63 13.55 0.13 -3.25
N TRP A 64 14.09 0.45 -4.42
CA TRP A 64 13.36 1.12 -5.46
C TRP A 64 12.73 0.10 -6.40
N VAL A 65 11.51 0.41 -6.83
CA VAL A 65 10.85 -0.29 -7.91
C VAL A 65 10.58 0.65 -9.05
N HIS A 66 10.75 0.12 -10.25
CA HIS A 66 10.30 0.77 -11.45
C HIS A 66 8.92 0.20 -11.80
N VAL A 67 7.90 1.06 -11.89
CA VAL A 67 6.50 0.67 -12.04
C VAL A 67 6.11 0.82 -13.51
N ARG A 68 5.64 -0.27 -14.14
CA ARG A 68 5.22 -0.29 -15.55
C ARG A 68 3.89 -1.01 -15.73
N GLY A 69 3.14 -0.59 -16.74
CA GLY A 69 2.03 -1.36 -17.30
C GLY A 69 2.52 -2.24 -18.44
N VAL A 70 2.39 -3.56 -18.32
CA VAL A 70 2.86 -4.53 -19.32
C VAL A 70 1.67 -5.29 -19.92
N ALA A 71 1.53 -5.24 -21.25
CA ALA A 71 0.43 -5.92 -21.95
C ALA A 71 0.55 -7.46 -21.89
N ASP A 72 -0.49 -8.14 -22.38
CA ASP A 72 -0.56 -9.60 -22.39
C ASP A 72 0.54 -10.26 -23.25
N ASP A 73 1.13 -9.53 -24.19
CA ASP A 73 2.29 -9.93 -24.99
C ASP A 73 3.65 -9.72 -24.28
N GLY A 74 3.65 -9.11 -23.09
CA GLY A 74 4.88 -8.78 -22.35
C GLY A 74 5.53 -7.46 -22.76
N VAL A 75 4.96 -6.73 -23.71
CA VAL A 75 5.48 -5.43 -24.14
C VAL A 75 5.04 -4.35 -23.15
N PRO A 76 5.98 -3.54 -22.60
CA PRO A 76 5.63 -2.37 -21.82
C PRO A 76 4.76 -1.40 -22.61
N ARG A 77 3.66 -0.95 -22.03
CA ARG A 77 2.71 0.00 -22.61
C ARG A 77 2.75 1.35 -21.92
N VAL A 78 3.05 1.35 -20.64
CA VAL A 78 3.07 2.55 -19.80
C VAL A 78 4.24 2.46 -18.84
N ASP A 79 4.93 3.58 -18.67
CA ASP A 79 5.98 3.76 -17.68
C ASP A 79 5.48 4.79 -16.66
N PHE A 80 5.41 4.38 -15.39
CA PHE A 80 5.01 5.27 -14.29
C PHE A 80 6.23 5.83 -13.56
N GLY A 81 7.43 5.33 -13.83
CA GLY A 81 8.67 5.77 -13.21
C GLY A 81 9.07 4.97 -11.98
N ASP A 82 9.92 5.59 -11.17
CA ASP A 82 10.61 4.97 -10.05
C ASP A 82 9.99 5.36 -8.71
N PHE A 83 9.67 4.37 -7.89
CA PHE A 83 9.08 4.58 -6.56
C PHE A 83 9.86 3.80 -5.50
N PRO A 84 9.96 4.33 -4.27
CA PRO A 84 10.49 3.54 -3.17
C PRO A 84 9.46 2.47 -2.80
N LEU A 85 9.77 1.18 -3.01
CA LEU A 85 8.90 0.07 -2.64
C LEU A 85 8.96 -0.20 -1.14
N ARG A 86 10.18 -0.28 -0.61
CA ARG A 86 10.39 -0.64 0.80
C ARG A 86 11.71 -0.08 1.31
N GLY A 87 11.65 0.82 2.30
CA GLY A 87 12.81 1.15 3.12
C GLY A 87 13.11 0.01 4.09
N MET A 88 14.37 -0.45 4.15
CA MET A 88 14.86 -1.25 5.27
C MET A 88 15.31 -0.30 6.40
N GLY A 89 14.91 -0.55 7.65
CA GLY A 89 15.36 0.21 8.83
C GLY A 89 14.22 0.83 9.66
N VAL A 90 14.60 1.83 10.48
CA VAL A 90 13.85 2.49 11.58
C VAL A 90 12.43 2.94 11.24
N ALA A 91 12.15 3.18 9.97
CA ALA A 91 10.83 3.50 9.47
C ALA A 91 10.64 2.72 8.18
N MET A 92 10.07 1.52 8.27
CA MET A 92 9.65 0.78 7.08
C MET A 92 8.68 1.65 6.28
N ARG A 93 9.21 2.36 5.29
CA ARG A 93 8.45 3.11 4.29
C ARG A 93 8.04 2.10 3.25
N THR A 94 6.74 1.88 3.08
CA THR A 94 6.26 1.02 2.00
C THR A 94 5.67 1.93 0.95
N GLY A 95 6.21 1.87 -0.26
CA GLY A 95 5.57 2.51 -1.40
C GLY A 95 4.15 1.97 -1.51
N ALA A 96 3.19 2.88 -1.61
CA ALA A 96 1.80 2.56 -1.67
C ALA A 96 1.31 2.66 -3.11
N LEU A 97 0.61 1.62 -3.56
CA LEU A 97 0.17 1.44 -4.94
C LEU A 97 -1.28 0.94 -4.93
N ALA A 98 -2.19 1.72 -5.52
CA ALA A 98 -3.60 1.34 -5.62
C ALA A 98 -4.17 1.64 -7.01
N GLY A 99 -5.02 0.75 -7.53
CA GLY A 99 -5.68 0.91 -8.83
C GLY A 99 -7.20 0.84 -8.75
N HIS A 100 -7.90 1.71 -9.47
CA HIS A 100 -9.34 1.62 -9.71
C HIS A 100 -9.70 2.22 -11.07
N GLY A 101 -10.39 1.43 -11.89
CA GLY A 101 -10.81 1.84 -13.22
C GLY A 101 -9.63 2.36 -14.04
N SER A 102 -9.71 3.61 -14.48
CA SER A 102 -8.65 4.24 -15.27
C SER A 102 -7.58 4.96 -14.44
N ARG A 103 -7.48 4.72 -13.13
CA ARG A 103 -6.63 5.51 -12.22
C ARG A 103 -5.69 4.65 -11.39
N LEU A 104 -4.43 5.08 -11.32
CA LEU A 104 -3.39 4.49 -10.51
C LEU A 104 -2.88 5.52 -9.51
N ALA A 105 -3.08 5.28 -8.22
CA ALA A 105 -2.50 6.07 -7.14
C ALA A 105 -1.13 5.51 -6.74
N LEU A 106 -0.15 6.39 -6.65
CA LEU A 106 1.25 6.12 -6.34
C LEU A 106 1.71 7.04 -5.22
N GLY A 107 2.29 6.44 -4.19
CA GLY A 107 2.74 7.15 -3.01
C GLY A 107 4.06 6.61 -2.48
N SER A 108 5.02 7.50 -2.22
CA SER A 108 6.31 7.10 -1.63
C SER A 108 6.21 6.84 -0.13
N GLY A 109 5.20 7.39 0.54
CA GLY A 109 5.12 7.47 2.00
C GLY A 109 6.22 8.35 2.64
N ILE A 110 7.13 8.93 1.84
CA ILE A 110 8.18 9.84 2.28
C ILE A 110 7.65 11.26 2.29
N GLU A 111 7.07 11.65 1.16
CA GLU A 111 6.43 12.94 0.99
C GLU A 111 4.96 12.83 1.39
N PRO A 112 4.39 13.89 1.98
CA PRO A 112 2.96 13.95 2.31
C PRO A 112 2.13 14.22 1.05
N SER A 113 2.31 13.39 0.03
CA SER A 113 1.65 13.52 -1.27
C SER A 113 1.36 12.15 -1.90
N VAL A 114 0.31 12.10 -2.72
CA VAL A 114 -0.05 10.95 -3.56
C VAL A 114 -0.27 11.43 -4.98
N GLU A 115 0.43 10.82 -5.91
CA GLU A 115 0.29 11.05 -7.35
C GLU A 115 -0.77 10.09 -7.92
N VAL A 116 -1.67 10.61 -8.74
CA VAL A 116 -2.70 9.81 -9.41
C VAL A 116 -2.50 9.93 -10.91
N HIS A 117 -2.21 8.81 -11.55
CA HIS A 117 -1.98 8.71 -12.99
C HIS A 117 -3.17 8.06 -13.69
N ASP A 118 -3.39 8.43 -14.95
CA ASP A 118 -4.29 7.69 -15.82
C ASP A 118 -3.61 6.45 -16.45
N THR A 119 -4.35 5.69 -17.24
CA THR A 119 -3.87 4.45 -17.87
C THR A 119 -2.90 4.68 -19.02
N THR A 120 -2.57 5.93 -19.34
CA THR A 120 -1.51 6.28 -20.29
C THR A 120 -0.23 6.72 -19.56
N GLY A 121 -0.25 6.74 -18.22
CA GLY A 121 0.88 7.17 -17.38
C GLY A 121 0.88 8.66 -17.06
N ARG A 122 -0.06 9.42 -17.62
CA ARG A 122 -0.13 10.86 -17.38
C ARG A 122 -0.62 11.13 -15.96
N LEU A 123 0.08 12.01 -15.24
CA LEU A 123 -0.36 12.55 -13.95
C LEU A 123 -1.65 13.36 -14.16
N VAL A 124 -2.76 12.90 -13.59
CA VAL A 124 -4.06 13.57 -13.68
C VAL A 124 -4.48 14.26 -12.39
N GLN A 125 -3.82 13.93 -11.27
CA GLN A 125 -4.11 14.53 -9.98
C GLN A 125 -2.94 14.35 -9.00
N LEU A 126 -2.76 15.34 -8.13
CA LEU A 126 -1.79 15.31 -7.04
C LEU A 126 -2.52 15.67 -5.73
N ILE A 127 -2.65 14.69 -4.83
CA ILE A 127 -3.25 14.89 -3.50
C ILE A 127 -2.12 15.26 -2.56
N ARG A 128 -2.22 16.41 -1.88
CA ARG A 128 -1.25 16.85 -0.86
C ARG A 128 -1.90 16.76 0.51
N LEU A 129 -1.14 16.29 1.49
CA LEU A 129 -1.55 16.27 2.89
C LEU A 129 -0.97 17.49 3.58
N ASP A 130 -1.76 18.13 4.42
CA ASP A 130 -1.31 19.30 5.20
C ASP A 130 -0.37 18.89 6.33
N GLU A 131 -0.49 17.65 6.82
CA GLU A 131 0.32 17.12 7.91
C GLU A 131 1.74 16.81 7.43
N LYS A 132 2.73 17.44 8.08
CA LYS A 132 4.14 17.17 7.83
C LYS A 132 4.56 15.90 8.57
N PRO A 133 5.32 15.01 7.94
CA PRO A 133 5.84 13.83 8.63
C PRO A 133 6.69 14.23 9.84
N ALA A 134 6.40 13.65 10.99
CA ALA A 134 7.10 13.95 12.23
C ALA A 134 8.56 13.49 12.16
N SER A 135 9.49 14.28 12.69
CA SER A 135 10.89 13.88 12.81
C SER A 135 11.06 12.70 13.77
N ILE A 136 12.00 11.81 13.46
CA ILE A 136 12.48 10.75 14.35
C ILE A 136 13.51 11.37 15.29
N THR A 137 13.25 11.31 16.60
CA THR A 137 14.13 11.85 17.63
C THR A 137 15.34 10.94 17.88
N ALA A 138 16.39 11.50 18.51
CA ALA A 138 17.55 10.71 18.93
C ALA A 138 17.17 9.56 19.89
N ALA A 139 16.29 9.84 20.85
CA ALA A 139 15.79 8.83 21.78
C ALA A 139 15.03 7.69 21.08
N GLU A 140 14.23 8.00 20.06
CA GLU A 140 13.53 6.98 19.26
C GLU A 140 14.50 6.10 18.45
N MET A 141 15.57 6.70 17.91
CA MET A 141 16.65 5.95 17.26
C MET A 141 17.39 5.04 18.25
N GLU A 142 17.77 5.56 19.42
CA GLU A 142 18.49 4.81 20.45
C GLU A 142 17.64 3.64 20.99
N ALA A 143 16.34 3.88 21.20
CA ALA A 143 15.38 2.86 21.60
C ALA A 143 15.08 1.83 20.49
N GLY A 144 15.57 2.05 19.26
CA GLY A 144 15.33 1.17 18.12
C GLY A 144 13.86 1.11 17.70
N VAL A 145 13.09 2.16 17.96
CA VAL A 145 11.66 2.23 17.59
C VAL A 145 11.57 2.14 16.07
N GLY A 146 10.91 1.08 15.57
CA GLY A 146 10.77 0.80 14.15
C GLY A 146 12.00 0.14 13.48
N MET A 147 13.06 -0.18 14.22
CA MET A 147 14.22 -0.96 13.71
C MET A 147 14.02 -2.48 13.74
N THR A 148 12.95 -2.98 14.35
CA THR A 148 12.65 -4.41 14.38
C THR A 148 12.12 -4.86 13.02
N GLN A 149 13.03 -5.06 12.06
CA GLN A 149 12.84 -6.15 11.11
C GLN A 149 12.70 -7.43 11.94
N GLY A 150 11.65 -8.20 11.67
CA GLY A 150 11.20 -9.32 12.50
C GLY A 150 12.36 -10.15 13.04
N ALA A 151 12.23 -10.59 14.30
CA ALA A 151 13.14 -11.58 14.85
C ALA A 151 13.28 -12.69 13.81
N ASN A 152 14.52 -13.12 13.53
CA ASN A 152 14.72 -14.31 12.73
C ASN A 152 13.89 -15.42 13.36
N LEU A 153 12.79 -15.81 12.73
CA LEU A 153 11.78 -16.68 13.35
C LEU A 153 12.37 -18.04 13.75
N LYS A 154 13.51 -18.42 13.17
CA LYS A 154 14.25 -19.64 13.50
C LYS A 154 15.25 -19.46 14.64
N THR A 155 15.88 -18.29 14.79
CA THR A 155 16.99 -18.10 15.77
C THR A 155 16.66 -17.12 16.89
N GLY A 156 15.56 -16.37 16.79
CA GLY A 156 15.21 -15.29 17.73
C GLY A 156 16.15 -14.08 17.67
N ALA A 157 17.22 -14.11 16.86
CA ALA A 157 18.20 -13.04 16.80
C ALA A 157 17.58 -11.78 16.18
N SER A 158 17.72 -10.66 16.89
CA SER A 158 17.45 -9.32 16.37
C SER A 158 18.69 -8.80 15.66
N PHE A 159 18.55 -8.37 14.40
CA PHE A 159 19.62 -7.66 13.71
C PHE A 159 19.34 -6.16 13.80
N LYS A 160 20.31 -5.39 14.32
CA LYS A 160 20.24 -3.92 14.26
C LYS A 160 20.54 -3.48 12.83
N VAL A 161 19.60 -2.77 12.24
CA VAL A 161 19.78 -2.15 10.93
C VAL A 161 20.41 -0.77 11.16
N PRO A 162 21.67 -0.52 10.75
CA PRO A 162 22.28 0.79 10.95
C PRO A 162 21.52 1.88 10.18
N THR A 163 21.30 3.03 10.82
CA THR A 163 20.66 4.19 10.17
C THR A 163 21.58 4.74 9.08
N PRO A 164 21.10 4.90 7.82
CA PRO A 164 21.95 5.39 6.74
C PRO A 164 22.29 6.88 6.93
N LYS A 165 23.51 7.27 6.53
CA LYS A 165 23.85 8.70 6.44
C LYS A 165 23.01 9.36 5.35
N GLY A 166 22.21 10.36 5.71
CA GLY A 166 21.39 11.14 4.77
C GLY A 166 19.99 10.58 4.51
N ALA A 167 19.59 9.46 5.14
CA ALA A 167 18.20 9.01 5.07
C ALA A 167 17.26 10.05 5.70
N PRO A 168 16.02 10.21 5.21
CA PRO A 168 15.09 11.14 5.82
C PRO A 168 14.78 10.70 7.25
N MET A 169 15.09 11.55 8.21
CA MET A 169 14.90 11.32 9.64
C MET A 169 13.48 11.64 10.07
N THR A 170 12.50 11.15 9.31
CA THR A 170 11.06 11.35 9.55
C THR A 170 10.33 10.03 9.57
N TRP A 171 9.21 9.99 10.27
CA TRP A 171 8.23 8.93 10.16
C TRP A 171 7.58 8.94 8.76
N PRO A 172 6.99 7.83 8.29
CA PRO A 172 6.22 7.84 7.05
C PRO A 172 5.05 8.83 7.14
N ALA A 173 4.67 9.43 6.01
CA ALA A 173 3.49 10.28 5.93
C ALA A 173 2.19 9.47 6.05
N TYR A 174 2.19 8.27 5.50
CA TYR A 174 1.05 7.34 5.46
C TYR A 174 1.57 5.91 5.27
N GLY A 175 0.67 4.93 5.46
CA GLY A 175 0.89 3.51 5.21
C GLY A 175 0.35 3.10 3.85
N GLU A 176 -0.72 2.31 3.85
CA GLU A 176 -1.35 1.75 2.66
C GLU A 176 -2.26 2.73 1.89
N LEU A 177 -2.39 2.51 0.57
CA LEU A 177 -3.40 3.12 -0.29
C LEU A 177 -4.36 2.04 -0.81
N ARG A 178 -5.66 2.35 -0.88
CA ARG A 178 -6.68 1.48 -1.47
C ARG A 178 -7.76 2.31 -2.14
N TYR A 179 -8.24 1.85 -3.28
CA TYR A 179 -9.50 2.36 -3.81
C TYR A 179 -10.68 1.53 -3.32
N ASP A 180 -11.83 2.18 -3.18
CA ASP A 180 -13.11 1.50 -2.98
C ASP A 180 -13.91 1.36 -4.29
N PRO A 181 -15.06 0.63 -4.29
CA PRO A 181 -15.86 0.47 -5.50
C PRO A 181 -16.39 1.77 -6.11
N LEU A 182 -16.48 2.86 -5.34
CA LEU A 182 -16.94 4.17 -5.79
C LEU A 182 -15.80 5.03 -6.37
N GLY A 183 -14.58 4.50 -6.46
CA GLY A 183 -13.42 5.21 -6.97
C GLY A 183 -12.86 6.26 -6.00
N ARG A 184 -13.20 6.15 -4.70
CA ARG A 184 -12.58 6.98 -3.66
C ARG A 184 -11.28 6.36 -3.21
N LEU A 185 -10.29 7.21 -2.93
CA LEU A 185 -8.99 6.79 -2.44
C LEU A 185 -8.98 6.81 -0.92
N TRP A 186 -8.77 5.65 -0.32
CA TRP A 186 -8.54 5.46 1.10
C TRP A 186 -7.04 5.36 1.36
N MET A 187 -6.57 6.11 2.35
CA MET A 187 -5.18 6.17 2.76
C MET A 187 -5.09 5.85 4.25
N GLU A 188 -4.26 4.89 4.61
CA GLU A 188 -3.95 4.58 5.99
C GLU A 188 -3.01 5.67 6.52
N ASP A 189 -3.45 6.41 7.54
CA ASP A 189 -2.60 7.42 8.15
C ASP A 189 -1.54 6.73 9.02
N TYR A 190 -0.31 7.25 8.96
CA TYR A 190 0.77 6.69 9.77
C TYR A 190 0.55 7.00 11.26
N THR A 191 0.72 6.00 12.12
CA THR A 191 0.75 6.16 13.56
C THR A 191 1.91 5.38 14.17
N LYS A 192 2.53 5.95 15.21
CA LYS A 192 3.57 5.28 16.00
C LYS A 192 3.00 4.12 16.84
N GLN A 193 1.69 4.13 17.11
CA GLN A 193 1.04 3.14 17.97
C GLN A 193 0.51 1.96 17.15
N LEU A 194 1.20 0.82 17.26
CA LEU A 194 0.75 -0.45 16.69
C LEU A 194 -0.65 -0.80 17.18
N GLY A 195 -1.53 -1.23 16.26
CA GLY A 195 -2.88 -1.70 16.60
C GLY A 195 -3.92 -0.61 16.81
N THR A 196 -3.55 0.66 16.63
CA THR A 196 -4.48 1.73 16.27
C THR A 196 -4.16 2.12 14.83
N GLY A 197 -5.17 2.45 14.04
CA GLY A 197 -4.96 2.90 12.67
C GLY A 197 -6.01 3.93 12.33
N TRP A 198 -5.60 4.99 11.66
CA TRP A 198 -6.54 5.94 11.08
C TRP A 198 -6.54 5.73 9.58
N TRP A 199 -7.69 5.99 8.95
CA TRP A 199 -7.81 6.02 7.51
C TRP A 199 -8.47 7.33 7.09
N THR A 200 -7.84 8.05 6.17
CA THR A 200 -8.41 9.21 5.51
C THR A 200 -8.99 8.79 4.16
N VAL A 201 -10.16 9.31 3.80
CA VAL A 201 -10.78 9.05 2.49
C VAL A 201 -10.87 10.33 1.68
N PHE A 202 -10.45 10.22 0.42
CA PHE A 202 -10.53 11.26 -0.58
C PHE A 202 -11.57 10.88 -1.64
N ALA A 203 -12.40 11.83 -2.04
CA ALA A 203 -13.25 11.70 -3.21
C ALA A 203 -12.42 11.44 -4.47
N ALA A 204 -13.06 11.01 -5.55
CA ALA A 204 -12.39 10.92 -6.85
C ALA A 204 -11.88 12.30 -7.35
N SER A 205 -12.42 13.42 -6.86
CA SER A 205 -11.89 14.76 -7.11
C SER A 205 -10.62 15.09 -6.32
N GLY A 206 -10.19 14.22 -5.39
CA GLY A 206 -9.06 14.44 -4.48
C GLY A 206 -9.42 15.20 -3.21
N GLU A 207 -10.67 15.61 -3.09
CA GLU A 207 -11.21 16.29 -1.92
C GLU A 207 -11.29 15.36 -0.71
N SER A 208 -10.79 15.77 0.46
CA SER A 208 -10.93 14.99 1.70
C SER A 208 -12.40 14.96 2.15
N LEU A 209 -12.95 13.76 2.31
CA LEU A 209 -14.33 13.51 2.73
C LEU A 209 -14.44 13.24 4.23
N GLY A 210 -13.41 12.68 4.84
CA GLY A 210 -13.43 12.32 6.25
C GLY A 210 -12.27 11.44 6.67
N ARG A 211 -12.29 11.07 7.95
CA ARG A 211 -11.37 10.13 8.56
C ARG A 211 -12.12 9.06 9.33
N MET A 212 -11.46 7.94 9.59
CA MET A 212 -11.99 6.88 10.45
C MET A 212 -10.89 6.38 11.36
N GLN A 213 -11.22 6.22 12.64
CA GLN A 213 -10.37 5.54 13.61
C GLN A 213 -10.74 4.07 13.73
N LEU A 214 -9.76 3.18 13.53
CA LEU A 214 -9.90 1.78 13.87
C LEU A 214 -9.89 1.60 15.39
N PRO A 215 -10.70 0.68 15.95
CA PRO A 215 -10.67 0.39 17.37
C PRO A 215 -9.28 -0.13 17.77
N LYS A 216 -8.86 0.16 19.00
CA LYS A 216 -7.68 -0.48 19.57
C LYS A 216 -7.90 -2.00 19.63
N SER A 217 -6.92 -2.76 19.13
CA SER A 217 -6.96 -4.22 19.26
C SER A 217 -6.92 -4.66 20.73
N ALA A 218 -7.81 -5.58 21.12
CA ALA A 218 -7.87 -6.13 22.47
C ALA A 218 -6.71 -7.12 22.77
N LYS A 219 -6.19 -7.82 21.75
CA LYS A 219 -5.19 -8.90 21.90
C LYS A 219 -3.90 -8.67 21.11
N GLY A 220 -3.61 -7.41 20.76
CA GLY A 220 -2.45 -7.07 19.94
C GLY A 220 -2.50 -7.55 18.49
N THR A 221 -3.54 -8.30 18.08
CA THR A 221 -3.79 -8.62 16.66
C THR A 221 -4.39 -7.40 15.98
N PRO A 222 -3.68 -6.72 15.06
CA PRO A 222 -4.21 -5.51 14.45
C PRO A 222 -5.50 -5.81 13.67
N PRO A 223 -6.49 -4.91 13.71
CA PRO A 223 -7.67 -5.03 12.86
C PRO A 223 -7.26 -5.10 11.38
N LEU A 224 -7.89 -5.98 10.63
CA LEU A 224 -7.65 -6.11 9.19
C LEU A 224 -8.76 -5.40 8.43
N VAL A 225 -8.42 -4.34 7.69
CA VAL A 225 -9.37 -3.74 6.74
C VAL A 225 -9.62 -4.74 5.62
N VAL A 226 -10.88 -5.14 5.45
CA VAL A 226 -11.32 -6.12 4.44
C VAL A 226 -12.17 -5.50 3.32
N GLY A 227 -12.63 -4.27 3.49
CA GLY A 227 -13.39 -3.58 2.47
C GLY A 227 -13.86 -2.19 2.88
N PHE A 228 -14.56 -1.53 1.97
CA PHE A 228 -15.07 -0.18 2.12
C PHE A 228 -16.50 -0.12 1.58
N THR A 229 -17.39 0.57 2.28
CA THR A 229 -18.75 0.92 1.84
C THR A 229 -18.83 2.42 1.59
N ARG A 230 -19.99 2.92 1.15
CA ARG A 230 -20.22 4.36 0.94
C ARG A 230 -19.88 5.22 2.16
N ASP A 231 -20.09 4.74 3.37
CA ASP A 231 -19.98 5.53 4.60
C ASP A 231 -19.22 4.81 5.73
N ALA A 232 -18.62 3.66 5.45
CA ALA A 232 -17.91 2.88 6.45
C ALA A 232 -16.72 2.10 5.90
N VAL A 233 -15.82 1.71 6.79
CA VAL A 233 -14.79 0.69 6.52
C VAL A 233 -15.20 -0.61 7.17
N LEU A 234 -15.04 -1.70 6.43
CA LEU A 234 -15.28 -3.06 6.91
C LEU A 234 -13.98 -3.61 7.47
N VAL A 235 -14.03 -4.02 8.73
CA VAL A 235 -12.85 -4.46 9.49
C VAL A 235 -13.11 -5.85 10.02
N ARG A 236 -12.22 -6.79 9.66
CA ARG A 236 -12.15 -8.10 10.31
C ARG A 236 -11.40 -7.97 11.63
N ARG A 237 -12.03 -8.43 12.70
CA ARG A 237 -11.45 -8.56 14.05
C ARG A 237 -11.59 -10.00 14.54
N LEU A 238 -10.77 -10.39 15.49
CA LEU A 238 -10.94 -11.64 16.23
C LEU A 238 -11.52 -11.30 17.60
N ASP A 239 -12.47 -12.10 18.08
CA ASP A 239 -12.96 -12.00 19.45
C ASP A 239 -12.04 -12.73 20.44
N ASP A 240 -12.52 -12.94 21.67
CA ASP A 240 -11.74 -13.57 22.72
C ASP A 240 -11.42 -15.04 22.45
N ASP A 241 -12.24 -15.74 21.67
CA ASP A 241 -12.02 -17.15 21.30
C ASP A 241 -11.29 -17.28 19.96
N GLY A 242 -10.92 -16.16 19.33
CA GLY A 242 -10.26 -16.13 18.04
C GLY A 242 -11.21 -16.26 16.85
N ALA A 243 -12.53 -16.21 17.08
CA ALA A 243 -13.51 -16.27 15.99
C ALA A 243 -13.52 -14.95 15.20
N PRO A 244 -13.58 -15.00 13.84
CA PRO A 244 -13.55 -13.81 13.02
C PRO A 244 -14.91 -13.11 12.97
N HIS A 245 -14.93 -11.80 13.23
CA HIS A 245 -16.08 -10.92 13.07
C HIS A 245 -15.77 -9.83 12.06
N VAL A 246 -16.78 -9.38 11.30
CA VAL A 246 -16.68 -8.19 10.46
C VAL A 246 -17.52 -7.09 11.09
N THR A 247 -16.88 -5.97 11.43
CA THR A 247 -17.54 -4.78 11.95
C THR A 247 -17.40 -3.64 10.95
N ALA A 248 -18.48 -2.87 10.75
CA ALA A 248 -18.46 -1.64 9.98
C ALA A 248 -18.19 -0.44 10.90
N TYR A 249 -17.18 0.36 10.58
CA TYR A 249 -16.84 1.60 11.29
C TYR A 249 -17.18 2.80 10.40
N ARG A 250 -18.08 3.66 10.88
CA ARG A 250 -18.55 4.80 10.10
C ARG A 250 -17.47 5.87 9.93
N LEU A 251 -17.56 6.58 8.82
CA LEU A 251 -16.74 7.73 8.52
C LEU A 251 -17.08 8.91 9.44
N ILE A 252 -16.04 9.57 9.96
CA ILE A 252 -16.14 10.86 10.65
C ILE A 252 -15.90 11.93 9.58
N PRO A 253 -16.90 12.74 9.22
CA PRO A 253 -16.75 13.76 8.19
C PRO A 253 -15.72 14.84 8.61
N VAL A 254 -15.02 15.42 7.64
CA VAL A 254 -14.23 16.63 7.90
C VAL A 254 -15.22 17.78 8.12
N ASN A 255 -15.29 18.31 9.34
CA ASN A 255 -16.02 19.55 9.59
C ASN A 255 -15.31 20.67 8.83
N ARG A 256 -15.99 21.28 7.87
CA ARG A 256 -15.55 22.51 7.21
C ARG A 256 -16.27 23.71 7.80
#